data_AF-A0A6C0K155-F1
#
_entry.id   AF-A0A6C0K155-F1
#
_cell.length_a   1.000
_cell.length_b   1.000
_cell.length_c   1.000
_cell.angle_alpha   90.00
_cell.angle_beta   90.00
_cell.angle_gamma   90.00
#
_symmetry.space_group_name_H-M   'P 1'
#
loop_
_entity.id
_entity.type
_entity.pdbx_description
1 polymer ?
#
loop_
_entity_poly.entity_id
_entity_poly.type
_entity_poly.pdbx_seq_one_letter_code
_entity_poly.pdbx_strand_id
1 'polypeptide(L)'
;MKRVRMDNSVRLINNVRPYLEFINAAVGLYFLWVVIHFVAGQLYVYYCVPLTFMGFIMSPLMVASPHCCALRWCIINGANNISTMWVVFGTWLASKFALLVTNRPTAHVVQ
;
A
#
# COMPACT_ATOMS: atom_id res chain seq x y z
N MET A 1 -27.62 37.49 17.39
CA MET A 1 -26.86 36.52 16.58
C MET A 1 -25.37 36.92 16.60
N LYS A 2 -24.53 36.28 17.42
CA LYS A 2 -23.09 36.64 17.55
C LYS A 2 -22.31 36.01 16.39
N ARG A 3 -21.75 36.83 15.50
CA ARG A 3 -20.80 36.38 14.46
C ARG A 3 -19.50 35.99 15.16
N VAL A 4 -19.29 34.70 15.38
CA VAL A 4 -18.02 34.16 15.89
C VAL A 4 -16.95 34.42 14.81
N ARG A 5 -15.97 35.27 15.11
CA ARG A 5 -14.82 35.50 14.25
C ARG A 5 -13.94 34.26 14.34
N MET A 6 -14.07 33.33 13.39
CA MET A 6 -13.12 32.23 13.24
C MET A 6 -11.75 32.83 12.93
N ASP A 7 -10.77 32.50 13.76
CA ASP A 7 -9.39 32.88 13.54
C ASP A 7 -8.83 32.16 12.29
N ASN A 8 -7.74 32.68 11.74
CA ASN A 8 -7.10 32.04 10.59
C ASN A 8 -6.58 30.63 10.91
N SER A 9 -6.25 30.38 12.18
CA SER A 9 -5.81 29.09 12.72
C SER A 9 -6.86 27.99 12.56
N VAL A 10 -8.11 28.23 12.99
CA VAL A 10 -9.21 27.25 12.86
C VAL A 10 -9.58 27.02 11.40
N ARG A 11 -9.48 28.04 10.54
CA ARG A 11 -9.68 27.89 9.09
C ARG A 11 -8.65 26.98 8.46
N LEU A 12 -7.38 27.14 8.82
CA LEU A 12 -6.28 26.28 8.37
C LEU A 12 -6.49 24.83 8.82
N ILE A 13 -6.80 24.62 10.10
CA ILE A 13 -7.03 23.28 10.68
C ILE A 13 -8.16 22.56 9.94
N ASN A 14 -9.30 23.22 9.75
CA ASN A 14 -10.45 22.62 9.07
C ASN A 14 -10.15 22.30 7.59
N ASN A 15 -9.28 23.07 6.94
CA ASN A 15 -8.90 22.84 5.55
C ASN A 15 -7.91 21.68 5.38
N VAL A 16 -6.99 21.47 6.34
CA VAL A 16 -5.97 20.39 6.27
C VAL A 16 -6.44 19.07 6.87
N ARG A 17 -7.40 19.11 7.79
CA ARG A 17 -7.98 17.93 8.47
C ARG A 17 -8.35 16.77 7.54
N PRO A 18 -9.09 16.95 6.43
CA PRO A 18 -9.49 15.83 5.57
C PRO A 18 -8.30 15.13 4.90
N TYR A 19 -7.24 15.88 4.58
CA TYR A 19 -6.03 15.30 3.99
C TYR A 19 -5.23 14.49 5.01
N LEU A 20 -5.15 14.96 6.26
CA LEU A 20 -4.49 14.24 7.34
C LEU A 20 -5.22 12.93 7.68
N GLU A 21 -6.55 12.95 7.73
CA GLU A 21 -7.36 11.74 7.96
C GLU A 21 -7.14 10.71 6.85
N PHE A 22 -7.09 11.15 5.59
CA PHE A 22 -6.81 10.28 4.45
C PHE A 22 -5.41 9.65 4.52
N ILE A 23 -4.38 10.46 4.78
CA ILE A 23 -2.99 9.97 4.89
C ILE A 23 -2.88 8.97 6.05
N ASN A 24 -3.46 9.28 7.21
CA ASN A 24 -3.43 8.40 8.36
C ASN A 24 -4.12 7.05 8.06
N ALA A 25 -5.26 7.07 7.38
CA ALA A 25 -5.96 5.86 6.95
C ALA A 25 -5.13 5.04 5.95
N ALA A 26 -4.50 5.69 4.96
CA ALA A 26 -3.68 5.03 3.95
C ALA A 26 -2.42 4.36 4.57
N VAL A 27 -1.75 5.06 5.49
CA VAL A 27 -0.57 4.54 6.20
C VAL A 27 -0.97 3.37 7.12
N GLY A 28 -2.07 3.50 7.86
CA GLY A 28 -2.59 2.41 8.70
C GLY A 28 -2.93 1.16 7.88
N LEU A 29 -3.57 1.34 6.72
CA LEU A 29 -3.90 0.25 5.81
C LEU A 29 -2.65 -0.41 5.20
N TYR A 30 -1.61 0.36 4.88
CA TYR A 30 -0.33 -0.18 4.43
C TYR A 30 0.29 -1.12 5.46
N PHE A 31 0.43 -0.68 6.71
CA PHE A 31 0.99 -1.52 7.77
C PHE A 31 0.13 -2.75 8.04
N LEU A 32 -1.19 -2.62 8.01
CA LEU A 32 -2.11 -3.76 8.12
C LEU A 32 -1.81 -4.82 7.04
N TRP A 33 -1.70 -4.43 5.77
CA TRP A 33 -1.42 -5.38 4.68
C TRP A 33 -0.02 -6.00 4.77
N VAL A 34 0.98 -5.24 5.21
CA VAL A 34 2.34 -5.78 5.44
C VAL A 34 2.32 -6.86 6.51
N VAL A 35 1.64 -6.62 7.64
CA VAL A 35 1.52 -7.60 8.72
C VAL A 35 0.76 -8.84 8.25
N ILE A 36 -0.39 -8.66 7.58
CA ILE A 36 -1.17 -9.78 7.03
C ILE A 36 -0.33 -10.61 6.05
N HIS A 37 0.37 -9.96 5.11
CA HIS A 37 1.20 -10.63 4.12
C HIS A 37 2.33 -11.44 4.77
N PHE A 38 3.03 -10.84 5.75
CA PHE A 38 4.11 -11.51 6.47
C PHE A 38 3.61 -12.71 7.27
N VAL A 39 2.59 -12.52 8.11
CA VAL A 39 2.04 -13.58 8.96
C VAL A 39 1.44 -14.70 8.13
N ALA A 40 0.68 -14.36 7.07
CA ALA A 40 0.10 -15.37 6.20
C ALA A 40 1.16 -16.22 5.50
N GLY A 41 2.27 -15.61 5.05
CA GLY A 41 3.41 -16.34 4.48
C GLY A 41 4.02 -17.36 5.45
N GLN A 42 4.25 -16.96 6.71
CA GLN A 42 4.81 -17.86 7.73
C GLN A 42 3.83 -18.99 8.08
N LEU A 43 2.55 -18.68 8.28
CA LEU A 43 1.52 -19.69 8.58
C LEU A 43 1.32 -20.66 7.41
N TYR A 44 1.42 -20.20 6.17
CA TYR A 44 1.29 -21.06 5.00
C TYR A 44 2.42 -22.09 4.94
N VAL A 45 3.67 -21.68 5.18
CA VAL A 45 4.80 -22.62 5.21
C VAL A 45 4.67 -23.63 6.35
N TYR A 46 4.22 -23.17 7.52
CA TYR A 46 4.08 -24.04 8.69
C TYR A 46 2.95 -25.07 8.54
N TYR A 47 1.76 -24.66 8.08
CA TYR A 47 0.58 -25.52 8.04
C TYR A 47 0.34 -26.22 6.70
N CYS A 48 0.67 -25.58 5.58
CA CYS A 48 0.26 -26.05 4.24
C CYS A 48 1.37 -26.75 3.48
N VAL A 49 2.62 -26.33 3.67
CA VAL A 49 3.80 -26.87 2.96
C VAL A 49 4.98 -27.10 3.91
N PRO A 50 4.81 -27.99 4.92
CA PRO A 50 5.91 -28.29 5.84
C PRO A 50 7.08 -28.94 5.08
N LEU A 51 8.31 -28.58 5.47
CA LEU A 51 9.56 -28.96 4.81
C LEU A 51 9.97 -30.42 5.08
N THR A 52 9.06 -31.37 4.82
CA THR A 52 9.26 -32.81 4.99
C THR A 52 8.85 -33.54 3.71
N PHE A 53 9.41 -34.73 3.46
CA PHE A 53 9.06 -35.53 2.27
C PHE A 53 7.56 -35.88 2.23
N MET A 54 6.99 -36.23 3.38
CA MET A 54 5.55 -36.48 3.50
C MET A 54 4.73 -35.20 3.28
N GLY A 55 5.21 -34.06 3.80
CA GLY A 55 4.62 -32.74 3.56
C GLY A 55 4.56 -32.37 2.08
N PHE A 56 5.60 -32.70 1.32
CA PHE A 56 5.63 -32.50 -0.12
C PHE A 56 4.56 -33.33 -0.83
N ILE A 57 4.44 -34.62 -0.52
CA ILE A 57 3.42 -35.51 -1.11
C ILE A 57 1.99 -35.09 -0.73
N MET A 58 1.79 -34.62 0.50
CA MET A 58 0.48 -34.19 1.00
C MET A 58 0.11 -32.76 0.58
N SER A 59 1.07 -31.93 0.14
CA SER A 59 0.84 -30.53 -0.26
C SER A 59 -0.29 -30.31 -1.28
N PRO A 60 -0.47 -31.11 -2.36
CA PRO A 60 -1.58 -30.93 -3.29
C PRO A 60 -2.97 -31.24 -2.69
N LEU A 61 -3.03 -32.00 -1.59
CA LEU A 61 -4.28 -32.22 -0.87
C LEU A 61 -4.54 -31.09 0.14
N MET A 62 -3.47 -30.66 0.82
CA MET A 62 -3.53 -29.59 1.81
C MET A 62 -3.89 -28.23 1.19
N VAL A 63 -3.49 -27.96 -0.05
CA VAL A 63 -3.81 -26.70 -0.75
C VAL A 63 -5.32 -26.48 -0.95
N ALA A 64 -6.11 -27.56 -1.01
CA ALA A 64 -7.57 -27.49 -1.12
C ALA A 64 -8.27 -27.23 0.22
N SER A 65 -7.54 -27.31 1.33
CA SER A 65 -8.10 -27.05 2.65
C SER A 65 -8.47 -25.56 2.82
N PRO A 66 -9.53 -25.25 3.58
CA PRO A 66 -10.05 -23.89 3.68
C PRO A 66 -9.03 -22.91 4.27
N HIS A 67 -8.22 -23.34 5.25
CA HIS A 67 -7.21 -22.48 5.86
C HIS A 67 -6.07 -22.14 4.90
N CYS A 68 -5.58 -23.11 4.11
CA CYS A 68 -4.55 -22.87 3.10
C CYS A 68 -5.05 -22.01 1.94
N CYS A 69 -6.32 -22.16 1.56
CA CYS A 69 -6.95 -21.29 0.57
C CYS A 69 -6.99 -19.83 1.04
N ALA A 70 -7.43 -19.59 2.29
CA ALA A 70 -7.49 -18.26 2.88
C ALA A 70 -6.09 -17.63 3.00
N LEU A 71 -5.10 -18.38 3.51
CA LEU A 71 -3.72 -17.91 3.63
C LEU A 71 -3.12 -17.56 2.26
N ARG A 72 -3.33 -18.40 1.25
CA ARG A 72 -2.90 -18.14 -0.12
C ARG A 72 -3.55 -16.88 -0.69
N TRP A 73 -4.84 -16.69 -0.46
CA TRP A 73 -5.54 -15.47 -0.87
C TRP A 73 -4.93 -14.23 -0.19
N CYS A 74 -4.66 -14.28 1.11
CA CYS A 74 -4.01 -13.20 1.85
C CYS A 74 -2.61 -12.88 1.31
N ILE A 75 -1.81 -13.90 0.96
CA ILE A 75 -0.47 -13.70 0.39
C ILE A 75 -0.56 -12.97 -0.95
N ILE A 76 -1.40 -13.46 -1.87
CA ILE A 76 -1.53 -12.91 -3.23
C ILE A 76 -2.10 -11.49 -3.19
N ASN A 77 -3.22 -11.29 -2.49
CA ASN A 77 -3.87 -9.99 -2.43
C ASN A 77 -3.06 -8.99 -1.60
N GLY A 78 -2.41 -9.45 -0.53
CA GLY A 78 -1.50 -8.62 0.25
C GLY A 78 -0.34 -8.11 -0.59
N ALA A 79 0.30 -8.99 -1.37
CA ALA A 79 1.37 -8.58 -2.29
C ALA A 79 0.88 -7.58 -3.35
N ASN A 80 -0.29 -7.83 -3.94
CA ASN A 80 -0.88 -6.93 -4.92
C ASN A 80 -1.17 -5.54 -4.33
N ASN A 81 -1.80 -5.47 -3.16
CA ASN A 81 -2.10 -4.21 -2.49
C ASN A 81 -0.83 -3.41 -2.15
N ILE A 82 0.20 -4.07 -1.60
CA ILE A 82 1.49 -3.45 -1.30
C ILE A 82 2.13 -2.93 -2.60
N SER A 83 2.08 -3.71 -3.69
CA SER A 83 2.63 -3.32 -4.98
C SER A 83 1.90 -2.13 -5.58
N THR A 84 0.57 -2.08 -5.52
CA THR A 84 -0.23 -0.94 -5.99
C THR A 84 0.14 0.34 -5.23
N MET A 85 0.37 0.26 -3.92
CA MET A 85 0.80 1.42 -3.12
C MET A 85 2.19 1.93 -3.57
N TRP A 86 3.14 1.02 -3.83
CA TRP A 86 4.44 1.39 -4.38
C TRP A 86 4.35 1.99 -5.78
N VAL A 87 3.44 1.49 -6.63
CA VAL A 87 3.20 2.06 -7.96
C VAL A 87 2.66 3.48 -7.84
N VAL A 88 1.67 3.74 -6.98
CA VAL A 88 1.14 5.10 -6.75
C VAL A 88 2.25 6.06 -6.29
N PHE A 89 3.08 5.63 -5.33
CA PHE A 89 4.22 6.41 -4.88
C PHE A 89 5.24 6.66 -6.00
N GLY A 90 5.58 5.63 -6.77
CA GLY A 90 6.48 5.72 -7.92
C GLY A 90 5.96 6.65 -9.01
N THR A 91 4.66 6.58 -9.33
CA THR A 91 4.00 7.48 -10.30
C THR A 91 4.03 8.93 -9.82
N TRP A 92 3.77 9.19 -8.54
CA TRP A 92 3.89 10.53 -7.97
C TRP A 92 5.32 11.07 -8.08
N LEU A 93 6.32 10.25 -7.73
CA LEU A 93 7.72 10.62 -7.81
C LEU A 93 8.15 10.90 -9.26
N ALA A 94 7.80 10.01 -10.19
CA ALA A 94 8.07 10.17 -11.62
C ALA A 94 7.46 11.46 -12.19
N SER A 95 6.25 11.82 -11.75
CA SER A 95 5.59 13.07 -12.16
C SER A 95 6.40 14.30 -11.74
N LYS A 96 7.04 14.29 -10.56
CA LYS A 96 7.92 15.39 -10.13
C LYS A 96 9.18 15.48 -10.98
N PHE A 97 9.82 14.35 -11.27
CA PHE A 97 10.98 14.32 -12.15
C PHE A 97 10.66 14.81 -13.56
N ALA A 98 9.52 14.39 -14.12
CA ALA A 98 9.07 14.84 -15.43
C ALA A 98 8.90 16.38 -15.48
N LEU A 99 8.25 16.96 -14.47
CA LEU A 99 8.10 18.41 -14.38
C LEU A 99 9.45 19.14 -14.26
N LEU A 100 10.41 18.58 -13.52
CA LEU A 100 11.75 19.16 -13.44
C LEU A 100 12.50 19.10 -14.77
N VAL A 101 12.27 18.06 -15.58
CA VAL A 101 12.85 17.93 -16.92
C VAL A 101 12.20 18.90 -17.91
N THR A 102 10.87 19.01 -17.93
CA THR A 102 10.16 19.87 -18.89
C THR A 102 10.29 21.36 -18.58
N ASN A 103 10.48 21.75 -17.31
CA ASN A 103 10.70 23.14 -16.91
C ASN A 103 12.15 23.61 -17.10
N ARG A 104 13.05 22.77 -17.62
CA ARG A 104 14.36 23.27 -18.04
C ARG A 104 14.14 24.26 -19.20
N PRO A 105 14.61 25.51 -19.09
CA PRO A 105 14.54 26.43 -20.22
C PRO A 105 15.36 25.81 -21.36
N THR A 106 14.68 25.47 -22.45
CA THR A 106 15.35 25.15 -23.72
C THR A 106 16.03 26.42 -24.21
N ALA A 107 17.23 26.69 -23.70
CA ALA A 107 18.17 27.58 -24.35
C ALA A 107 18.66 26.85 -25.62
N HIS A 108 17.85 26.83 -26.68
CA HIS A 108 18.20 26.58 -28.08
C HIS A 108 16.91 26.34 -28.88
N VAL A 109 16.43 27.35 -29.60
CA VAL A 109 16.26 27.43 -31.07
C VAL A 109 15.68 28.82 -31.35
N VAL A 110 16.55 29.82 -31.45
CA VAL A 110 16.33 30.99 -32.31
C VAL A 110 17.41 30.85 -33.37
N GLN A 111 17.02 30.37 -34.55
CA GLN A 111 17.77 30.53 -35.79
C GLN A 111 17.19 31.73 -36.52
#